data_AF-A0A942HIP1-F1
#
_entry.id   AF-A0A942HIP1-F1
#
_cell.length_a   1.000
_cell.length_b   1.000
_cell.length_c   1.000
_cell.angle_alpha   90.00
_cell.angle_beta   90.00
_cell.angle_gamma   90.00
#
_symmetry.space_group_name_H-M   'P 1'
#
loop_
_entity.id
_entity.type
_entity.pdbx_description
1 polymer ?
#
loop_
_entity_poly.entity_id
_entity_poly.type
_entity_poly.pdbx_seq_one_letter_code
_entity_poly.pdbx_strand_id
1 'polypeptide(L)'
;MSAFLFGIVCLFPPQQNHSAAVVSDFDLEGVAIFQCQCTAHACPCQKNGAPTHGTCEAADFVHIRSGRYGKTRLDGLNAAVIGNLVDQNKSRLYATIYIDEKADPAQRAALNSIEQFLNGAYETSSQQASRVKVVAITFSESLDKTFYEIEIPGVLHEQTILKRDASGKPVSNETAMDSWANREHYADNVKFEYHDKQSRKAWDHSGGYANVKYFHLTKKMYDDKEMLGQYGDFSGHWTSEQLALIHKQRLSE
;
A
#
# COMPACT_ATOMS: atom_id res chain seq x y z
N MET A 1 -67.15 20.78 -2.13
CA MET A 1 -65.89 20.38 -2.80
C MET A 1 -64.74 20.71 -1.87
N SER A 2 -64.09 19.71 -1.27
CA SER A 2 -62.81 19.86 -0.58
C SER A 2 -62.15 18.50 -0.55
N ALA A 3 -61.14 18.34 -1.41
CA ALA A 3 -60.27 17.20 -1.46
C ALA A 3 -59.16 17.39 -0.41
N PHE A 4 -58.99 16.44 0.50
CA PHE A 4 -57.80 16.36 1.35
C PHE A 4 -56.95 15.18 0.87
N LEU A 5 -55.74 15.51 0.40
CA LEU A 5 -54.73 14.59 -0.09
C LEU A 5 -54.25 13.65 1.03
N PHE A 6 -54.20 12.36 0.72
CA PHE A 6 -53.42 11.37 1.47
C PHE A 6 -51.93 11.61 1.22
N GLY A 7 -51.22 12.15 2.21
CA GLY A 7 -49.76 12.20 2.23
C GLY A 7 -49.21 10.85 2.70
N ILE A 8 -48.74 10.02 1.78
CA ILE A 8 -47.94 8.84 2.08
C ILE A 8 -46.56 9.35 2.53
N VAL A 9 -46.29 9.28 3.83
CA VAL A 9 -44.95 9.47 4.38
C VAL A 9 -44.14 8.22 4.05
N CYS A 10 -43.34 8.29 2.98
CA CYS A 10 -42.26 7.32 2.75
C CYS A 10 -41.25 7.44 3.89
N LEU A 11 -41.36 6.55 4.88
CA LEU A 11 -40.33 6.33 5.89
C LEU A 11 -39.12 5.70 5.19
N PHE A 12 -38.18 6.54 4.77
CA PHE A 12 -36.83 6.08 4.45
C PHE A 12 -36.19 5.58 5.76
N PRO A 13 -35.67 4.34 5.81
CA PRO A 13 -34.91 3.90 6.97
C PRO A 13 -33.70 4.83 7.15
N PRO A 14 -33.31 5.15 8.41
CA PRO A 14 -32.17 6.00 8.65
C PRO A 14 -30.92 5.38 8.01
N GLN A 15 -30.22 6.16 7.19
CA GLN A 15 -28.91 5.81 6.67
C GLN A 15 -28.03 5.40 7.85
N GLN A 16 -27.52 4.17 7.82
CA GLN A 16 -26.51 3.74 8.77
C GLN A 16 -25.28 4.62 8.55
N ASN A 17 -24.98 5.46 9.53
CA ASN A 17 -23.71 6.17 9.62
C ASN A 17 -22.60 5.12 9.71
N HIS A 18 -21.86 4.90 8.63
CA HIS A 18 -20.60 4.18 8.67
C HIS A 18 -19.60 5.04 9.45
N SER A 19 -19.55 4.85 10.78
CA SER A 19 -18.42 5.29 11.58
C SER A 19 -17.18 4.61 11.01
N ALA A 20 -16.13 5.38 10.68
CA ALA A 20 -14.82 4.82 10.41
C ALA A 20 -14.47 3.85 11.55
N ALA A 21 -14.17 2.59 11.21
CA ALA A 21 -13.82 1.60 12.21
C ALA A 21 -12.61 2.11 13.01
N VAL A 22 -12.68 2.05 14.34
CA VAL A 22 -11.55 2.42 15.20
C VAL A 22 -10.45 1.37 14.99
N VAL A 23 -9.39 1.76 14.28
CA VAL A 23 -8.22 0.91 14.05
C VAL A 23 -7.45 0.77 15.36
N SER A 24 -7.12 -0.47 15.74
CA SER A 24 -6.34 -0.75 16.95
C SER A 24 -4.87 -0.35 16.77
N ASP A 25 -4.17 -0.08 17.88
CA ASP A 25 -2.74 0.16 17.85
C ASP A 25 -1.99 -0.99 17.17
N PHE A 26 -0.99 -0.63 16.37
CA PHE A 26 -0.07 -1.58 15.76
C PHE A 26 1.36 -1.08 15.84
N ASP A 27 2.27 -2.04 15.83
CA ASP A 27 3.71 -1.86 15.85
C ASP A 27 4.32 -3.01 15.05
N LEU A 28 4.90 -2.69 13.90
CA LEU A 28 5.30 -3.63 12.87
C LEU A 28 6.71 -3.31 12.37
N GLU A 29 7.54 -4.34 12.23
CA GLU A 29 8.84 -4.28 11.57
C GLU A 29 8.90 -5.29 10.44
N GLY A 30 9.51 -4.92 9.32
CA GLY A 30 9.52 -5.80 8.16
C GLY A 30 10.23 -5.28 6.91
N VAL A 31 9.88 -5.91 5.79
CA VAL A 31 10.28 -5.51 4.45
C VAL A 31 9.02 -5.21 3.66
N ALA A 32 8.99 -4.10 2.95
CA ALA A 32 7.97 -3.82 1.95
C ALA A 32 8.62 -3.61 0.58
N ILE A 33 7.95 -4.07 -0.47
CA ILE A 33 8.41 -3.96 -1.86
C ILE A 33 7.28 -3.35 -2.66
N PHE A 34 7.58 -2.31 -3.42
CA PHE A 34 6.61 -1.68 -4.29
C PHE A 34 7.12 -1.70 -5.72
N GLN A 35 6.29 -2.18 -6.64
CA GLN A 35 6.56 -2.18 -8.08
C GLN A 35 5.44 -1.48 -8.83
N CYS A 36 5.78 -0.70 -9.86
CA CYS A 36 4.79 -0.07 -10.74
C CYS A 36 5.32 0.12 -12.16
N GLN A 37 4.43 0.56 -13.05
CA GLN A 37 4.71 0.71 -14.48
C GLN A 37 5.59 1.91 -14.86
N CYS A 38 5.99 2.74 -13.90
CA CYS A 38 6.87 3.88 -14.17
C CYS A 38 8.25 3.41 -14.63
N THR A 39 9.06 4.31 -15.19
CA THR A 39 10.45 3.99 -15.52
C THR A 39 11.27 3.76 -14.25
N ALA A 40 12.27 2.85 -14.34
CA ALA A 40 12.96 2.24 -13.20
C ALA A 40 13.44 3.18 -12.07
N HIS A 41 13.75 4.45 -12.36
CA HIS A 41 14.29 5.41 -11.39
C HIS A 41 13.52 6.74 -11.36
N ALA A 42 12.29 6.78 -11.88
CA ALA A 42 11.50 8.01 -11.92
C ALA A 42 10.03 7.74 -11.61
N CYS A 43 9.73 7.37 -10.36
CA CYS A 43 8.35 7.36 -9.85
C CYS A 43 8.02 8.70 -9.19
N PRO A 44 7.32 9.63 -9.88
CA PRO A 44 7.06 10.96 -9.31
C PRO A 44 6.14 10.87 -8.09
N CYS A 45 5.28 9.85 -8.01
CA CYS A 45 4.38 9.63 -6.88
C CYS A 45 5.13 9.57 -5.54
N GLN A 46 6.34 9.00 -5.51
CA GLN A 46 7.15 8.92 -4.30
C GLN A 46 7.71 10.29 -3.87
N LYS A 47 7.74 11.27 -4.78
CA LYS A 47 8.24 12.63 -4.55
C LYS A 47 7.13 13.68 -4.68
N ASN A 48 5.91 13.30 -4.27
CA ASN A 48 4.71 14.15 -4.30
C ASN A 48 4.33 14.67 -5.71
N GLY A 49 4.72 13.99 -6.78
CA GLY A 49 4.33 14.30 -8.16
C GLY A 49 3.25 13.36 -8.71
N ALA A 50 2.47 13.84 -9.67
CA ALA A 50 1.41 13.05 -10.30
C ALA A 50 1.93 11.78 -11.03
N PRO A 51 1.11 10.72 -11.15
CA PRO A 51 1.52 9.50 -11.84
C PRO A 51 1.83 9.77 -13.32
N THR A 52 2.99 9.31 -13.79
CA THR A 52 3.48 9.51 -15.18
C THR A 52 2.49 9.03 -16.23
N HIS A 53 1.76 7.95 -15.95
CA HIS A 53 0.79 7.34 -16.86
C HIS A 53 -0.66 7.77 -16.58
N GLY A 54 -0.87 8.74 -15.68
CA GLY A 54 -2.19 9.17 -15.20
C GLY A 54 -2.88 8.18 -14.26
N THR A 55 -2.32 6.98 -14.08
CA THR A 55 -2.73 5.90 -13.19
C THR A 55 -1.47 5.21 -12.62
N CYS A 56 -1.58 4.38 -11.60
CA CYS A 56 -0.48 3.60 -11.04
C CYS A 56 -0.89 2.14 -10.89
N GLU A 57 -0.66 1.34 -11.93
CA GLU A 57 -0.81 -0.12 -11.88
C GLU A 57 0.37 -0.67 -11.10
N ALA A 58 0.11 -1.03 -9.84
CA ALA A 58 1.15 -1.31 -8.87
C ALA A 58 0.76 -2.44 -7.93
N ALA A 59 1.79 -3.00 -7.32
CA ALA A 59 1.71 -3.91 -6.19
C ALA A 59 2.55 -3.31 -5.04
N ASP A 60 1.95 -3.23 -3.86
CA ASP A 60 2.61 -2.92 -2.60
C ASP A 60 2.57 -4.16 -1.71
N PHE A 61 3.68 -4.87 -1.63
CA PHE A 61 3.85 -6.09 -0.85
C PHE A 61 4.49 -5.79 0.49
N VAL A 62 4.07 -6.51 1.54
CA VAL A 62 4.68 -6.47 2.86
C VAL A 62 4.96 -7.88 3.40
N HIS A 63 6.17 -8.06 3.93
CA HIS A 63 6.55 -9.17 4.81
C HIS A 63 6.80 -8.64 6.22
N ILE A 64 5.96 -9.01 7.17
CA ILE A 64 6.09 -8.62 8.58
C ILE A 64 7.07 -9.57 9.24
N ARG A 65 8.27 -9.10 9.57
CA ARG A 65 9.27 -9.90 10.30
C ARG A 65 8.86 -10.07 11.76
N SER A 66 8.43 -8.99 12.39
CA SER A 66 7.83 -9.05 13.71
C SER A 66 6.83 -7.91 13.91
N GLY A 67 5.79 -8.16 14.70
CA GLY A 67 4.85 -7.11 15.06
C GLY A 67 3.53 -7.60 15.59
N ARG A 68 2.68 -6.63 15.99
CA ARG A 68 1.33 -6.90 16.50
C ARG A 68 0.32 -5.86 16.05
N TYR A 69 -0.93 -6.27 16.03
CA TYR A 69 -2.12 -5.42 15.95
C TYR A 69 -2.98 -5.67 17.19
N GLY A 70 -2.99 -4.71 18.11
CA GLY A 70 -3.52 -4.88 19.46
C GLY A 70 -2.85 -6.07 20.16
N LYS A 71 -3.62 -7.16 20.34
CA LYS A 71 -3.15 -8.41 20.95
C LYS A 71 -2.75 -9.49 19.94
N THR A 72 -3.02 -9.28 18.65
CA THR A 72 -2.80 -10.26 17.59
C THR A 72 -1.36 -10.15 17.09
N ARG A 73 -0.58 -11.23 17.15
CA ARG A 73 0.78 -11.30 16.56
C ARG A 73 0.71 -11.51 15.06
N LEU A 74 1.60 -10.86 14.32
CA LEU A 74 1.64 -10.89 12.86
C LEU A 74 2.99 -11.35 12.29
N ASP A 75 3.88 -11.89 13.13
CA ASP A 75 5.22 -12.30 12.72
C ASP A 75 5.19 -13.35 11.60
N GLY A 76 6.03 -13.15 10.59
CA GLY A 76 6.20 -14.04 9.45
C GLY A 76 5.06 -14.02 8.42
N LEU A 77 4.05 -13.17 8.60
CA LEU A 77 2.92 -13.06 7.67
C LEU A 77 3.19 -12.09 6.54
N ASN A 78 2.52 -12.34 5.43
CA ASN A 78 2.59 -11.51 4.22
C ASN A 78 1.23 -10.91 3.89
N ALA A 79 1.24 -9.74 3.28
CA ALA A 79 0.09 -9.16 2.61
C ALA A 79 0.56 -8.40 1.35
N ALA A 80 -0.37 -8.16 0.43
CA ALA A 80 -0.12 -7.31 -0.72
C ALA A 80 -1.37 -6.55 -1.13
N VAL A 81 -1.20 -5.31 -1.59
CA VAL A 81 -2.25 -4.51 -2.21
C VAL A 81 -1.90 -4.31 -3.67
N ILE A 82 -2.77 -4.77 -4.57
CA ILE A 82 -2.50 -4.75 -6.01
C ILE A 82 -3.66 -4.10 -6.77
N GLY A 83 -3.36 -3.17 -7.67
CA GLY A 83 -4.37 -2.53 -8.51
C GLY A 83 -3.94 -1.18 -9.09
N ASN A 84 -4.90 -0.30 -9.35
CA ASN A 84 -4.63 1.10 -9.65
C ASN A 84 -4.60 1.88 -8.32
N LEU A 85 -3.40 2.05 -7.76
CA LEU A 85 -3.21 2.56 -6.39
C LEU A 85 -3.13 4.09 -6.32
N VAL A 86 -2.81 4.76 -7.44
CA VAL A 86 -2.73 6.23 -7.51
C VAL A 86 -3.38 6.72 -8.80
N ASP A 87 -4.36 7.60 -8.67
CA ASP A 87 -5.10 8.18 -9.79
C ASP A 87 -5.75 9.50 -9.37
N GLN A 88 -5.66 10.53 -10.21
CA GLN A 88 -6.32 11.82 -9.97
C GLN A 88 -7.85 11.70 -9.99
N ASN A 89 -8.37 10.76 -10.78
CA ASN A 89 -9.77 10.38 -10.76
C ASN A 89 -9.97 9.19 -9.81
N LYS A 90 -10.40 9.50 -8.58
CA LYS A 90 -10.68 8.51 -7.52
C LYS A 90 -11.67 7.42 -7.92
N SER A 91 -12.51 7.64 -8.94
CA SER A 91 -13.44 6.59 -9.44
C SER A 91 -12.73 5.47 -10.21
N ARG A 92 -11.50 5.69 -10.69
CA ARG A 92 -10.68 4.70 -11.41
C ARG A 92 -9.76 3.90 -10.48
N LEU A 93 -9.62 4.32 -9.23
CA LEU A 93 -8.90 3.56 -8.22
C LEU A 93 -9.58 2.22 -7.99
N TYR A 94 -8.78 1.17 -7.92
CA TYR A 94 -9.23 -0.14 -7.49
C TYR A 94 -8.05 -0.85 -6.85
N ALA A 95 -8.32 -1.65 -5.83
CA ALA A 95 -7.31 -2.44 -5.14
C ALA A 95 -7.87 -3.80 -4.74
N THR A 96 -7.06 -4.84 -4.83
CA THR A 96 -7.30 -6.13 -4.19
C THR A 96 -6.26 -6.33 -3.10
N ILE A 97 -6.72 -6.60 -1.90
CA ILE A 97 -5.89 -6.96 -0.75
C ILE A 97 -5.75 -8.48 -0.75
N TYR A 98 -4.52 -8.95 -0.83
CA TYR A 98 -4.14 -10.35 -0.74
C TYR A 98 -3.52 -10.60 0.64
N ILE A 99 -4.01 -11.61 1.33
CA ILE A 99 -3.58 -11.97 2.68
C ILE A 99 -3.08 -13.41 2.66
N ASP A 100 -1.92 -13.64 3.27
CA ASP A 100 -1.32 -14.97 3.36
C ASP A 100 -2.27 -15.97 4.03
N GLU A 101 -2.49 -17.12 3.39
CA GLU A 101 -3.37 -18.18 3.88
C GLU A 101 -2.93 -18.77 5.22
N LYS A 102 -1.64 -18.62 5.56
CA LYS A 102 -1.07 -18.98 6.87
C LYS A 102 -1.69 -18.18 8.02
N ALA A 103 -2.23 -16.99 7.74
CA ALA A 103 -2.87 -16.16 8.74
C ALA A 103 -4.16 -16.83 9.25
N ASP A 104 -4.37 -16.85 10.56
CA ASP A 104 -5.65 -17.24 11.17
C ASP A 104 -6.73 -16.14 10.98
N PRO A 105 -8.00 -16.38 11.34
CA PRO A 105 -9.07 -15.38 11.17
C PRO A 105 -8.81 -14.03 11.85
N ALA A 106 -8.18 -14.00 13.03
CA ALA A 106 -7.88 -12.77 13.75
C ALA A 106 -6.73 -12.00 13.07
N GLN A 107 -5.72 -12.72 12.58
CA GLN A 107 -4.61 -12.17 11.82
C GLN A 107 -5.08 -11.63 10.47
N ARG A 108 -5.98 -12.32 9.76
CA ARG A 108 -6.60 -11.83 8.52
C ARG A 108 -7.36 -10.52 8.74
N ALA A 109 -8.16 -10.44 9.80
CA ALA A 109 -8.88 -9.22 10.15
C ALA A 109 -7.93 -8.07 10.48
N ALA A 110 -6.84 -8.35 11.21
CA ALA A 110 -5.81 -7.38 11.54
C ALA A 110 -5.08 -6.85 10.29
N LEU A 111 -4.59 -7.73 9.41
CA LEU A 111 -3.91 -7.35 8.17
C LEU A 111 -4.83 -6.52 7.27
N ASN A 112 -6.08 -6.96 7.09
CA ASN A 112 -7.08 -6.19 6.34
C ASN A 112 -7.32 -4.79 6.95
N SER A 113 -7.34 -4.68 8.28
CA SER A 113 -7.54 -3.39 8.95
C SER A 113 -6.34 -2.46 8.76
N ILE A 114 -5.12 -2.99 8.83
CA ILE A 114 -3.89 -2.23 8.59
C ILE A 114 -3.85 -1.74 7.16
N GLU A 115 -4.05 -2.62 6.16
CA GLU A 115 -4.00 -2.23 4.75
C GLU A 115 -5.04 -1.18 4.40
N GLN A 116 -6.27 -1.32 4.92
CA GLN A 116 -7.29 -0.31 4.75
C GLN A 116 -6.91 1.01 5.43
N PHE A 117 -6.35 0.98 6.63
CA PHE A 117 -5.93 2.18 7.35
C PHE A 117 -4.85 2.95 6.59
N LEU A 118 -3.78 2.28 6.18
CA LEU A 118 -2.63 2.90 5.52
C LEU A 118 -3.02 3.50 4.17
N ASN A 119 -3.93 2.85 3.45
CA ASN A 119 -4.33 3.26 2.11
C ASN A 119 -5.62 4.09 2.06
N GLY A 120 -6.01 4.70 3.18
CA GLY A 120 -7.11 5.67 3.23
C GLY A 120 -8.51 5.09 3.07
N ALA A 121 -8.71 3.84 3.50
CA ALA A 121 -9.91 3.03 3.36
C ALA A 121 -10.45 3.07 1.92
N TYR A 122 -10.00 2.11 1.10
CA TYR A 122 -10.48 1.89 -0.27
C TYR A 122 -12.02 1.66 -0.39
N GLU A 123 -12.83 1.88 0.65
CA GLU A 123 -14.26 1.57 0.73
C GLU A 123 -15.23 2.61 0.13
N THR A 124 -14.81 3.75 -0.41
CA THR A 124 -15.75 4.86 -0.68
C THR A 124 -16.48 4.90 -2.04
N SER A 125 -16.53 3.82 -2.85
CA SER A 125 -17.38 3.81 -4.05
C SER A 125 -17.77 2.42 -4.53
N SER A 126 -18.88 2.37 -5.26
CA SER A 126 -19.45 1.17 -5.85
C SER A 126 -18.59 0.52 -6.94
N GLN A 127 -17.51 1.18 -7.41
CA GLN A 127 -16.43 0.55 -8.20
C GLN A 127 -15.14 0.32 -7.39
N GLN A 128 -15.05 0.94 -6.21
CA GLN A 128 -13.90 0.91 -5.30
C GLN A 128 -13.90 -0.30 -4.35
N ALA A 129 -14.93 -1.15 -4.32
CA ALA A 129 -15.00 -2.28 -3.38
C ALA A 129 -13.72 -3.14 -3.43
N SER A 130 -12.81 -2.90 -2.48
CA SER A 130 -11.59 -3.67 -2.35
C SER A 130 -11.96 -5.11 -2.11
N ARG A 131 -11.40 -5.99 -2.95
CA ARG A 131 -11.54 -7.42 -2.76
C ARG A 131 -10.49 -7.84 -1.75
N VAL A 132 -10.90 -8.56 -0.72
CA VAL A 132 -9.97 -9.23 0.18
C VAL A 132 -9.92 -10.69 -0.23
N LYS A 133 -8.72 -11.21 -0.48
CA LYS A 133 -8.49 -12.60 -0.86
C LYS A 133 -7.46 -13.22 0.05
N VAL A 134 -7.77 -14.42 0.51
CA VAL A 134 -6.84 -15.25 1.27
C VAL A 134 -6.19 -16.23 0.29
N VAL A 135 -4.87 -16.19 0.16
CA VAL A 135 -4.10 -16.93 -0.86
C VAL A 135 -2.76 -17.40 -0.31
N ALA A 136 -2.17 -18.42 -0.90
CA ALA A 136 -0.76 -18.74 -0.68
C ALA A 136 0.13 -17.58 -1.15
N ILE A 137 0.98 -17.08 -0.25
CA ILE A 137 2.00 -16.08 -0.58
C ILE A 137 3.36 -16.63 -0.16
N THR A 138 4.29 -16.65 -1.11
CA THR A 138 5.69 -16.98 -0.87
C THR A 138 6.52 -15.71 -1.00
N PHE A 139 7.38 -15.48 -0.01
CA PHE A 139 8.38 -14.42 -0.03
C PHE A 139 9.75 -15.05 0.21
N SER A 140 10.73 -14.70 -0.61
CA SER A 140 12.12 -15.05 -0.40
C SER A 140 13.01 -13.81 -0.41
N GLU A 141 13.97 -13.76 0.51
CA GLU A 141 15.02 -12.76 0.61
C GLU A 141 16.36 -13.51 0.58
N SER A 142 17.26 -13.15 -0.33
CA SER A 142 18.60 -13.74 -0.37
C SER A 142 19.41 -13.36 0.89
N LEU A 143 20.38 -14.19 1.28
CA LEU A 143 21.16 -13.98 2.51
C LEU A 143 21.94 -12.66 2.52
N ASP A 144 22.43 -12.23 1.35
CA ASP A 144 23.09 -10.94 1.14
C ASP A 144 22.10 -9.79 0.92
N LYS A 145 20.79 -10.07 0.94
CA LYS A 145 19.67 -9.14 0.81
C LYS A 145 19.71 -8.35 -0.51
N THR A 146 20.26 -8.94 -1.57
CA THR A 146 20.34 -8.34 -2.90
C THR A 146 19.19 -8.78 -3.80
N PHE A 147 18.57 -9.93 -3.54
CA PHE A 147 17.48 -10.46 -4.35
C PHE A 147 16.25 -10.75 -3.49
N TYR A 148 15.09 -10.39 -4.03
CA TYR A 148 13.78 -10.62 -3.44
C TYR A 148 12.85 -11.21 -4.48
N GLU A 149 12.05 -12.17 -4.06
CA GLU A 149 11.02 -12.75 -4.92
C GLU A 149 9.73 -12.93 -4.14
N ILE A 150 8.63 -12.55 -4.79
CA ILE A 150 7.27 -12.68 -4.26
C ILE A 150 6.47 -13.48 -5.28
N GLU A 151 5.79 -14.52 -4.80
CA GLU A 151 4.91 -15.34 -5.63
C GLU A 151 3.55 -15.52 -4.97
N ILE A 152 2.50 -15.21 -5.73
CA ILE A 152 1.13 -15.63 -5.45
C ILE A 152 0.72 -16.50 -6.65
N PRO A 153 0.58 -17.84 -6.48
CA PRO A 153 0.40 -18.74 -7.60
C PRO A 153 -0.75 -18.35 -8.53
N GLY A 154 -0.42 -18.12 -9.80
CA GLY A 154 -1.37 -17.71 -10.84
C GLY A 154 -1.94 -16.30 -10.69
N VAL A 155 -1.36 -15.47 -9.81
CA VAL A 155 -1.78 -14.09 -9.53
C VAL A 155 -0.65 -13.08 -9.69
N LEU A 156 0.48 -13.27 -9.02
CA LEU A 156 1.58 -12.31 -8.97
C LEU A 156 2.91 -13.04 -9.00
N HIS A 157 3.86 -12.53 -9.78
CA HIS A 157 5.27 -12.92 -9.69
C HIS A 157 6.16 -11.68 -9.80
N GLU A 158 6.85 -11.36 -8.71
CA GLU A 158 7.78 -10.24 -8.62
C GLU A 158 9.20 -10.73 -8.36
N GLN A 159 10.17 -10.13 -9.03
CA GLN A 159 11.58 -10.30 -8.76
C GLN A 159 12.25 -8.92 -8.70
N THR A 160 12.94 -8.64 -7.61
CA THR A 160 13.55 -7.34 -7.33
C THR A 160 15.01 -7.51 -6.94
N ILE A 161 15.89 -6.70 -7.55
CA ILE A 161 17.32 -6.64 -7.18
C ILE A 161 17.63 -5.33 -6.48
N LEU A 162 18.02 -5.40 -5.20
CA LEU A 162 18.52 -4.25 -4.46
C LEU A 162 20.05 -4.22 -4.50
N LYS A 163 20.60 -3.29 -5.27
CA LYS A 163 22.04 -3.06 -5.35
C LYS A 163 22.60 -2.63 -3.99
N ARG A 164 23.74 -3.20 -3.60
CA ARG A 164 24.45 -2.89 -2.35
C ARG A 164 25.90 -2.52 -2.60
N ASP A 165 26.44 -1.68 -1.72
CA ASP A 165 27.86 -1.36 -1.69
C ASP A 165 28.69 -2.50 -1.06
N ALA A 166 30.02 -2.34 -1.05
CA ALA A 166 30.94 -3.31 -0.47
C ALA A 166 30.75 -3.53 1.04
N SER A 167 30.04 -2.63 1.74
CA SER A 167 29.69 -2.78 3.16
C SER A 167 28.35 -3.49 3.38
N GLY A 168 27.64 -3.85 2.31
CA GLY A 168 26.33 -4.47 2.36
C GLY A 168 25.18 -3.49 2.56
N LYS A 169 25.40 -2.18 2.42
CA LYS A 169 24.33 -1.17 2.50
C LYS A 169 23.69 -0.93 1.14
N PRO A 170 22.38 -0.63 1.07
CA PRO A 170 21.76 -0.20 -0.18
C PRO A 170 22.50 0.98 -0.81
N VAL A 171 22.70 0.96 -2.13
CA VAL A 171 23.40 2.05 -2.85
C VAL A 171 22.54 3.30 -3.03
N SER A 172 21.22 3.16 -2.93
CA SER A 172 20.23 4.23 -3.01
C SER A 172 19.65 4.48 -1.62
N ASN A 173 19.26 5.71 -1.33
CA ASN A 173 18.60 6.07 -0.08
C ASN A 173 17.72 7.29 -0.32
N GLU A 174 16.45 7.03 -0.55
CA GLU A 174 15.51 8.00 -1.09
C GLU A 174 14.44 8.34 -0.08
N THR A 175 14.21 9.63 0.11
CA THR A 175 13.02 10.12 0.79
C THR A 175 11.80 9.84 -0.05
N ALA A 176 10.78 9.22 0.52
CA ALA A 176 9.64 8.76 -0.23
C ALA A 176 8.33 8.98 0.51
N MET A 177 7.30 9.27 -0.27
CA MET A 177 5.92 9.33 0.16
C MET A 177 5.30 7.94 0.05
N ASP A 178 5.46 7.14 1.10
CA ASP A 178 5.00 5.75 1.12
C ASP A 178 4.25 5.40 2.42
N SER A 179 3.41 4.37 2.35
CA SER A 179 2.57 3.89 3.45
C SER A 179 3.36 3.24 4.59
N TRP A 180 4.51 2.63 4.28
CA TRP A 180 5.29 1.83 5.23
C TRP A 180 6.47 2.59 5.82
N ALA A 181 7.10 3.48 5.06
CA ALA A 181 8.28 4.23 5.51
C ALA A 181 8.44 5.55 4.74
N ASN A 182 9.06 6.56 5.37
CA ASN A 182 9.46 7.79 4.67
C ASN A 182 10.80 7.67 3.91
N ARG A 183 11.38 6.47 3.92
CA ARG A 183 12.67 6.15 3.31
C ARG A 183 12.57 4.83 2.57
N GLU A 184 13.01 4.85 1.33
CA GLU A 184 13.04 3.70 0.45
C GLU A 184 14.42 3.56 -0.22
N HIS A 185 14.61 2.43 -0.90
CA HIS A 185 15.79 2.16 -1.70
C HIS A 185 15.34 1.76 -3.10
N TYR A 186 15.73 2.53 -4.12
CA TYR A 186 15.54 2.12 -5.51
C TYR A 186 16.17 0.76 -5.76
N ALA A 187 15.42 -0.08 -6.45
CA ALA A 187 15.80 -1.42 -6.83
C ALA A 187 15.48 -1.66 -8.30
N ASP A 188 16.11 -2.67 -8.90
CA ASP A 188 15.81 -3.07 -10.26
C ASP A 188 14.58 -3.99 -10.24
N ASN A 189 13.53 -3.62 -10.98
CA ASN A 189 12.38 -4.47 -11.26
C ASN A 189 12.79 -5.50 -12.33
N VAL A 190 13.16 -6.71 -11.91
CA VAL A 190 13.53 -7.79 -12.85
C VAL A 190 12.27 -8.43 -13.42
N LYS A 191 11.25 -8.61 -12.59
CA LYS A 191 9.98 -9.20 -12.97
C LYS A 191 8.85 -8.53 -12.21
N PHE A 192 7.75 -8.23 -12.89
CA PHE A 192 6.49 -7.79 -12.31
C PHE A 192 5.31 -8.22 -13.20
N GLU A 193 4.89 -9.49 -13.04
CA GLU A 193 3.74 -10.05 -13.75
C GLU A 193 2.55 -10.15 -12.81
N TYR A 194 1.40 -9.61 -13.23
CA TYR A 194 0.14 -9.74 -12.50
C TYR A 194 -0.96 -10.26 -13.42
N HIS A 195 -1.75 -11.19 -12.90
CA HIS A 195 -2.93 -11.71 -13.57
C HIS A 195 -3.96 -12.19 -12.56
N ASP A 196 -5.09 -11.49 -12.44
CA ASP A 196 -6.20 -11.94 -11.61
C ASP A 196 -7.47 -12.09 -12.43
N LYS A 197 -7.84 -13.36 -12.64
CA LYS A 197 -9.06 -13.74 -13.37
C LYS A 197 -10.33 -13.18 -12.73
N GLN A 198 -10.38 -13.02 -11.41
CA GLN A 198 -11.58 -12.54 -10.72
C GLN A 198 -11.78 -11.03 -10.87
N SER A 199 -10.70 -10.24 -10.84
CA SER A 199 -10.77 -8.81 -11.19
C SER A 199 -10.76 -8.58 -12.72
N ARG A 200 -10.46 -9.62 -13.52
CA ARG A 200 -10.29 -9.56 -14.98
C ARG A 200 -9.21 -8.56 -15.37
N LYS A 201 -8.10 -8.59 -14.64
CA LYS A 201 -6.96 -7.71 -14.83
C LYS A 201 -5.71 -8.54 -15.08
N ALA A 202 -4.87 -8.10 -16.00
CA ALA A 202 -3.56 -8.68 -16.25
C ALA A 202 -2.64 -7.62 -16.85
N TRP A 203 -1.39 -7.61 -16.42
CA TRP A 203 -0.32 -6.77 -16.97
C TRP A 203 1.05 -7.39 -16.69
N ASP A 204 2.03 -6.95 -17.45
CA ASP A 204 3.44 -7.20 -17.22
C ASP A 204 4.16 -5.86 -17.30
N HIS A 205 4.69 -5.42 -16.16
CA HIS A 205 5.44 -4.18 -16.01
C HIS A 205 6.88 -4.47 -15.58
N SER A 206 7.41 -5.64 -15.95
CA SER A 206 8.82 -6.00 -15.74
C SER A 206 9.75 -4.96 -16.35
N GLY A 207 10.83 -4.62 -15.65
CA GLY A 207 11.72 -3.51 -16.03
C GLY A 207 11.19 -2.12 -15.67
N GLY A 208 10.01 -2.03 -15.05
CA GLY A 208 9.45 -0.81 -14.49
C GLY A 208 10.16 -0.34 -13.22
N TYR A 209 9.47 0.47 -12.44
CA TYR A 209 9.96 1.00 -11.18
C TYR A 209 9.84 -0.05 -10.07
N ALA A 210 10.84 -0.11 -9.19
CA ALA A 210 10.78 -0.85 -7.96
C ALA A 210 11.51 -0.14 -6.82
N ASN A 211 11.00 -0.31 -5.61
CA ASN A 211 11.71 0.04 -4.39
C ASN A 211 11.59 -1.06 -3.33
N VAL A 212 12.57 -1.06 -2.41
CA VAL A 212 12.58 -1.89 -1.21
C VAL A 212 12.65 -0.98 0.00
N LYS A 213 11.83 -1.28 1.00
CA LYS A 213 11.70 -0.52 2.24
C LYS A 213 11.94 -1.45 3.43
N TYR A 214 12.81 -1.04 4.34
CA TYR A 214 12.92 -1.65 5.66
C TYR A 214 12.19 -0.75 6.63
N PHE A 215 11.04 -1.21 7.11
CA PHE A 215 10.18 -0.37 7.94
C PHE A 215 10.20 -0.83 9.39
N HIS A 216 10.05 0.16 10.27
CA HIS A 216 9.48 0.03 11.60
C HIS A 216 8.36 1.07 11.64
N LEU A 217 7.12 0.60 11.70
CA LEU A 217 5.93 1.43 11.57
C LEU A 217 4.99 1.18 12.73
N THR A 218 4.58 2.26 13.37
CA THR A 218 3.58 2.21 14.45
C THR A 218 2.35 3.04 14.08
N LYS A 219 1.20 2.70 14.67
CA LYS A 219 0.00 3.54 14.55
C LYS A 219 0.24 4.95 15.08
N LYS A 220 1.05 5.08 16.14
CA LYS A 220 1.40 6.36 16.75
C LYS A 220 2.07 7.31 15.74
N MET A 221 2.93 6.80 14.85
CA MET A 221 3.54 7.64 13.80
C MET A 221 2.48 8.26 12.88
N TYR A 222 1.41 7.52 12.56
CA TYR A 222 0.28 8.07 11.81
C TYR A 222 -0.57 9.04 12.64
N ASP A 223 -0.82 8.73 13.92
CA ASP A 223 -1.59 9.61 14.81
C ASP A 223 -0.86 10.95 15.04
N ASP A 224 0.46 10.90 15.19
CA ASP A 224 1.35 12.06 15.37
C ASP A 224 1.69 12.77 14.06
N LYS A 225 1.12 12.31 12.94
CA LYS A 225 1.33 12.86 11.59
C LYS A 225 2.79 12.90 11.14
N GLU A 226 3.50 11.80 11.34
CA GLU A 226 4.93 11.66 11.03
C GLU A 226 5.22 11.01 9.68
N MET A 227 4.19 10.63 8.91
CA MET A 227 4.37 10.01 7.59
C MET A 227 4.19 11.04 6.47
N LEU A 228 5.13 11.09 5.52
CA LEU A 228 5.11 12.02 4.39
C LEU A 228 3.85 11.84 3.53
N GLY A 229 3.36 10.60 3.42
CA GLY A 229 2.10 10.23 2.75
C GLY A 229 0.87 10.99 3.24
N GLN A 230 0.87 11.48 4.48
CA GLN A 230 -0.28 12.14 5.08
C GLN A 230 -0.49 13.59 4.59
N TYR A 231 0.50 14.13 3.88
CA TYR A 231 0.54 15.50 3.38
C TYR A 231 0.69 15.56 1.86
N GLY A 232 0.53 14.43 1.17
CA GLY A 232 0.62 14.34 -0.28
C GLY A 232 -0.51 15.07 -0.98
N ASP A 233 -0.16 15.90 -1.96
CA ASP A 233 -1.09 16.62 -2.83
C ASP A 233 -0.81 16.41 -4.33
N PHE A 234 0.23 15.64 -4.67
CA PHE A 234 0.65 15.33 -6.04
C PHE A 234 0.99 16.57 -6.88
N SER A 235 1.35 17.70 -6.25
CA SER A 235 1.69 18.97 -6.92
C SER A 235 3.02 18.96 -7.67
N GLY A 236 3.90 17.98 -7.42
CA GLY A 236 5.25 17.88 -7.97
C GLY A 236 6.35 18.48 -7.09
N HIS A 237 5.99 19.02 -5.91
CA HIS A 237 6.91 19.61 -4.96
C HIS A 237 6.57 19.18 -3.54
N TRP A 238 7.56 19.08 -2.66
CA TRP A 238 7.30 18.83 -1.24
C TRP A 238 6.50 19.99 -0.63
N THR A 239 5.44 19.67 0.12
CA THR A 239 4.69 20.66 0.90
C THR A 239 5.51 21.19 2.07
N SER A 240 5.09 22.29 2.69
CA SER A 240 5.74 22.84 3.89
C SER A 240 5.84 21.82 5.03
N GLU A 241 4.80 21.02 5.20
CA GLU A 241 4.67 19.98 6.21
C GLU A 241 5.61 18.80 5.90
N GLN A 242 5.70 18.41 4.63
CA GLN A 242 6.65 17.38 4.19
C GLN A 242 8.10 17.85 4.41
N LEU A 243 8.45 19.07 4.02
CA LEU A 243 9.79 19.62 4.24
C LEU A 243 10.15 19.66 5.73
N ALA A 244 9.21 20.08 6.59
CA ALA A 244 9.42 20.07 8.05
C ALA A 244 9.70 18.65 8.58
N LEU A 245 8.98 17.63 8.09
CA LEU A 245 9.23 16.23 8.45
C LEU A 245 10.56 15.70 7.89
N ILE A 246 10.89 16.00 6.64
CA ILE A 246 12.15 15.65 5.99
C ILE A 246 13.32 16.14 6.83
N HIS A 247 13.28 17.41 7.28
CA HIS A 247 14.30 17.99 8.15
C HIS A 247 14.31 17.35 9.53
N LYS A 248 13.14 17.19 10.17
CA LYS A 248 13.00 16.55 11.50
C LYS A 248 13.59 15.14 11.51
N GLN A 249 13.37 14.37 10.45
CA GLN A 249 13.78 12.97 10.33
C GLN A 249 15.14 12.79 9.65
N ARG A 250 15.80 13.89 9.26
CA ARG A 250 17.12 13.89 8.58
C ARG A 250 17.10 13.04 7.31
N LEU A 251 16.06 13.24 6.51
CA LEU A 251 15.88 12.66 5.19
C LEU A 251 16.46 13.61 4.13
N SER A 252 16.73 13.10 2.91
CA SER A 252 17.14 13.93 1.77
C SER A 252 15.94 14.68 1.18
N GLU A 253 16.14 15.85 0.59
CA GLU A 253 15.09 16.51 -0.20
C GLU A 253 15.03 15.94 -1.62
#